data_AF-A0A5N7RT36-F1
#
_entry.id   AF-A0A5N7RT36-F1
#
_cell.length_a   1.000
_cell.length_b   1.000
_cell.length_c   1.000
_cell.angle_alpha   90.00
_cell.angle_beta   90.00
_cell.angle_gamma   90.00
#
_symmetry.space_group_name_H-M   'P 1'
#
loop_
_entity.id
_entity.type
_entity.pdbx_description
1 polymer ?
#
loop_
_entity_poly.entity_id
_entity_poly.type
_entity_poly.pdbx_seq_one_letter_code
_entity_poly.pdbx_strand_id
1 'polypeptide(L)'
;MSAMASDQLDETSIKVWGVAVMASTQKAAVNAHCFGDCGKISMGGAINDDLTGGLFVCCEPTCPHTEKEIENYGETMSFERRHVVTLRILKDERHGE
;
A
#
# COMPACT_ATOMS: atom_id res chain seq x y z
N MET A 1 -8.24 -20.25 -26.15
CA MET A 1 -8.81 -18.98 -26.62
C MET A 1 -8.56 -17.93 -25.54
N SER A 2 -7.94 -16.83 -25.97
CA SER A 2 -7.58 -15.57 -25.33
C SER A 2 -7.59 -15.40 -23.80
N ALA A 3 -6.39 -15.09 -23.31
CA ALA A 3 -6.17 -14.29 -22.11
C ALA A 3 -6.72 -12.88 -22.30
N MET A 4 -7.48 -12.36 -21.33
CA MET A 4 -7.64 -10.93 -21.02
C MET A 4 -8.04 -10.78 -19.54
N ALA A 5 -7.05 -10.78 -18.64
CA ALA A 5 -7.19 -10.19 -17.32
C ALA A 5 -6.60 -8.78 -17.42
N SER A 6 -7.42 -7.82 -17.83
CA SER A 6 -6.99 -6.44 -18.06
C SER A 6 -7.97 -5.48 -17.42
N ASP A 7 -7.52 -4.87 -16.33
CA ASP A 7 -7.71 -3.46 -15.99
C ASP A 7 -9.12 -2.85 -16.13
N GLN A 8 -10.13 -3.51 -15.58
CA GLN A 8 -11.35 -2.81 -15.21
C GLN A 8 -11.55 -2.92 -13.71
N LEU A 9 -11.05 -1.92 -12.99
CA LEU A 9 -11.64 -1.54 -11.72
C LEU A 9 -13.13 -1.33 -12.00
N ASP A 10 -13.99 -2.22 -11.49
CA ASP A 10 -15.44 -2.02 -11.46
C ASP A 10 -15.69 -0.59 -10.93
N GLU A 11 -16.60 0.17 -11.53
CA GLU A 11 -16.93 1.56 -11.12
C GLU A 11 -17.26 1.68 -9.61
N THR A 12 -17.56 0.56 -8.95
CA THR A 12 -17.85 0.48 -7.51
C THR A 12 -16.64 0.17 -6.61
N SER A 13 -15.47 -0.12 -7.19
CA SER A 13 -14.28 -0.52 -6.43
C SER A 13 -13.49 0.69 -5.90
N ILE A 14 -13.12 0.63 -4.62
CA ILE A 14 -12.39 1.71 -3.94
C ILE A 14 -10.89 1.43 -4.02
N LYS A 15 -10.12 2.30 -4.68
CA LYS A 15 -8.65 2.22 -4.67
C LYS A 15 -8.11 2.62 -3.31
N VAL A 16 -7.21 1.81 -2.75
CA VAL A 16 -6.47 2.12 -1.51
C VAL A 16 -4.98 1.84 -1.69
N TRP A 17 -4.15 2.55 -0.93
CA TRP A 17 -2.70 2.39 -0.96
C TRP A 17 -2.22 1.59 0.24
N GLY A 18 -1.80 0.34 0.03
CA GLY A 18 -1.17 -0.48 1.05
C GLY A 18 0.33 -0.16 1.16
N VAL A 19 0.84 -0.08 2.38
CA VAL A 19 2.27 0.11 2.68
C VAL A 19 2.74 -1.08 3.51
N ALA A 20 3.81 -1.74 3.07
CA ALA A 20 4.38 -2.93 3.70
C ALA A 20 5.15 -2.60 4.98
N VAL A 21 4.44 -2.30 6.06
CA VAL A 21 5.03 -1.83 7.32
C VAL A 21 5.86 -2.88 8.06
N MET A 22 5.61 -4.16 7.80
CA MET A 22 6.32 -5.28 8.42
C MET A 22 7.50 -5.80 7.58
N ALA A 23 7.59 -5.42 6.30
CA ALA A 23 8.70 -5.83 5.45
C ALA A 23 10.01 -5.16 5.92
N SER A 24 11.05 -5.97 6.16
CA SER A 24 12.34 -5.48 6.67
C SER A 24 12.98 -4.44 5.76
N THR A 25 12.78 -4.54 4.45
CA THR A 25 13.26 -3.60 3.43
C THR A 25 12.53 -2.26 3.43
N GLN A 26 11.39 -2.16 4.11
CA GLN A 26 10.57 -0.95 4.16
C GLN A 26 10.53 -0.33 5.57
N LYS A 27 10.95 -1.07 6.60
CA LYS A 27 10.90 -0.66 8.00
C LYS A 27 11.54 0.72 8.26
N ALA A 28 12.71 1.00 7.69
CA ALA A 28 13.41 2.27 7.90
C ALA A 28 12.60 3.45 7.33
N ALA A 29 12.19 3.36 6.06
CA ALA A 29 11.39 4.37 5.39
C ALA A 29 10.01 4.58 6.04
N VAL A 30 9.35 3.49 6.44
CA VAL A 30 8.06 3.55 7.14
C VAL A 30 8.19 4.26 8.49
N ASN A 31 9.23 3.95 9.27
CA ASN A 31 9.45 4.60 10.56
C ASN A 31 9.77 6.09 10.41
N ALA A 32 10.62 6.45 9.44
CA ALA A 32 10.98 7.85 9.19
C ALA A 32 9.77 8.67 8.73
N HIS A 33 8.99 8.14 7.79
CA HIS A 33 7.97 8.93 7.09
C HIS A 33 6.57 8.68 7.61
N CYS A 34 6.14 7.42 7.64
CA CYS A 34 4.75 7.09 7.97
C CYS A 34 4.43 7.29 9.45
N PHE A 35 5.36 6.92 10.34
CA PHE A 35 5.22 7.11 11.79
C PHE A 35 5.97 8.34 12.33
N GLY A 36 6.80 8.98 11.52
CA GLY A 36 7.42 10.27 11.80
C GLY A 36 6.64 11.41 11.15
N ASP A 37 7.22 11.98 10.09
CA ASP A 37 6.83 13.31 9.60
C ASP A 37 5.46 13.39 8.91
N CYS A 38 4.99 12.30 8.30
CA CYS A 38 3.72 12.29 7.59
C CYS A 38 2.54 11.96 8.51
N GLY A 39 2.64 10.89 9.32
CA GLY A 39 1.59 10.46 10.25
C GLY A 39 0.24 10.04 9.62
N LYS A 40 0.15 9.95 8.28
CA LYS A 40 -1.12 9.71 7.55
C LYS A 40 -1.40 8.24 7.22
N ILE A 41 -0.72 7.33 7.90
CA ILE A 41 -0.95 5.89 7.77
C ILE A 41 -2.04 5.47 8.75
N SER A 42 -3.09 4.83 8.25
CA SER A 42 -4.12 4.23 9.09
C SER A 42 -3.55 2.97 9.75
N MET A 43 -3.38 3.03 11.06
CA MET A 43 -3.11 1.84 11.89
C MET A 43 -4.39 1.06 12.24
N GLY A 44 -5.55 1.60 11.86
CA GLY A 44 -6.85 0.99 12.08
C GLY A 44 -7.10 -0.12 11.06
N GLY A 45 -6.54 -1.31 11.34
CA GLY A 45 -6.70 -2.51 10.52
C GLY A 45 -5.50 -2.74 9.61
N ALA A 46 -4.82 -3.87 9.83
CA ALA A 46 -3.81 -4.38 8.91
C ALA A 46 -4.48 -5.28 7.87
N ILE A 47 -4.08 -5.16 6.61
CA ILE A 47 -4.38 -6.18 5.61
C ILE A 47 -3.28 -7.24 5.75
N ASN A 48 -3.65 -8.46 6.15
CA ASN A 48 -2.71 -9.56 6.24
C ASN A 48 -2.29 -9.99 4.82
N ASP A 49 -1.00 -9.97 4.55
CA ASP A 49 -0.38 -10.39 3.30
C ASP A 49 0.77 -11.34 3.59
N ASP A 50 0.73 -12.55 3.05
CA ASP A 50 1.75 -13.57 3.34
C ASP A 50 3.14 -13.20 2.78
N LEU A 51 3.20 -12.33 1.77
CA LEU A 51 4.45 -11.94 1.12
C LEU A 51 5.17 -10.80 1.86
N THR A 52 4.43 -9.80 2.33
CA THR A 52 4.99 -8.59 2.94
C THR A 52 4.70 -8.46 4.44
N GLY A 53 3.88 -9.34 4.99
CA GLY A 53 3.35 -9.28 6.36
C GLY A 53 2.08 -8.41 6.43
N GLY A 54 1.97 -7.54 7.42
CA GLY A 54 0.86 -6.59 7.49
C GLY A 54 1.07 -5.41 6.54
N LEU A 55 0.06 -5.10 5.72
CA LEU A 55 -0.06 -3.81 5.04
C LEU A 55 -0.91 -2.86 5.88
N PHE A 56 -0.43 -1.63 6.05
CA PHE A 56 -1.28 -0.54 6.54
C PHE A 56 -1.72 0.34 5.38
N VAL A 57 -2.87 1.00 5.53
CA VAL A 57 -3.43 1.83 4.46
C VAL A 57 -2.96 3.27 4.61
N CYS A 58 -2.32 3.81 3.58
CA CYS A 58 -2.06 5.24 3.46
C CYS A 58 -3.31 5.95 2.98
N CYS A 59 -3.74 6.99 3.70
CA CYS A 59 -4.96 7.73 3.39
C CYS A 59 -4.81 8.77 2.26
N GLU A 60 -3.59 8.98 1.76
CA GLU A 60 -3.30 10.00 0.77
C GLU A 60 -3.15 9.41 -0.65
N PRO A 61 -3.79 10.04 -1.66
CA PRO A 61 -3.71 9.58 -3.03
C PRO A 61 -2.31 9.74 -3.63
N THR A 62 -1.54 10.71 -3.13
CA THR A 62 -0.15 10.95 -3.53
C THR A 62 0.75 10.96 -2.30
N CYS A 63 1.96 10.41 -2.44
CA CYS A 63 2.95 10.39 -1.36
C CYS A 63 4.32 10.81 -1.92
N PRO A 64 4.99 11.83 -1.33
CA PRO A 64 6.28 12.31 -1.82
C PRO A 64 7.43 11.30 -1.59
N HIS A 65 7.20 10.33 -0.69
CA HIS A 65 8.15 9.28 -0.36
C HIS A 65 7.95 8.01 -1.20
N THR A 66 7.00 7.99 -2.14
CA THR A 66 6.82 6.84 -3.03
C THR A 66 8.01 6.69 -3.96
N GLU A 67 8.60 5.50 -3.99
CA GLU A 67 9.55 5.07 -5.02
C GLU A 67 8.82 4.40 -6.17
N LYS A 68 7.91 3.48 -5.85
CA LYS A 68 7.18 2.69 -6.84
C LYS A 68 5.79 2.32 -6.33
N GLU A 69 4.85 2.24 -7.26
CA GLU A 69 3.53 1.65 -7.02
C GLU A 69 3.37 0.37 -7.83
N ILE A 70 2.69 -0.62 -7.23
CA ILE A 70 2.28 -1.86 -7.87
C ILE A 70 0.76 -1.89 -7.84
N GLU A 71 0.16 -1.62 -8.98
CA GLU A 71 -1.30 -1.60 -9.13
C GLU A 71 -1.87 -3.02 -9.06
N ASN A 72 -3.14 -3.11 -8.64
CA ASN A 72 -3.87 -4.38 -8.52
C ASN A 72 -3.10 -5.45 -7.71
N TYR A 73 -2.38 -5.04 -6.65
CA TYR A 73 -1.59 -5.95 -5.81
C TYR A 73 -2.45 -6.99 -5.10
N GLY A 74 -3.65 -6.59 -4.69
CA GLY A 74 -4.61 -7.46 -4.03
C GLY A 74 -5.93 -6.75 -3.79
N GLU A 75 -6.80 -7.40 -3.03
CA GLU A 75 -8.12 -6.85 -2.70
C GLU A 75 -8.53 -7.21 -1.28
N THR A 76 -9.38 -6.38 -0.69
CA THR A 76 -9.98 -6.63 0.63
C THR A 76 -11.40 -6.08 0.70
N MET A 77 -12.18 -6.58 1.65
CA MET A 77 -13.54 -6.10 1.93
C MET A 77 -13.54 -5.26 3.19
N SER A 78 -14.08 -4.05 3.12
CA SER A 78 -14.26 -3.17 4.27
C SER A 78 -15.52 -2.34 4.09
N PHE A 79 -16.29 -2.14 5.17
CA PHE A 79 -17.59 -1.44 5.12
C PHE A 79 -18.49 -1.93 3.96
N GLU A 80 -18.57 -3.26 3.78
CA GLU A 80 -19.35 -3.94 2.73
C GLU A 80 -18.96 -3.55 1.28
N ARG A 81 -17.78 -2.94 1.10
CA ARG A 81 -17.29 -2.45 -0.19
C ARG A 81 -15.96 -3.10 -0.54
N ARG A 82 -15.79 -3.42 -1.82
CA ARG A 82 -14.55 -3.98 -2.37
C ARG A 82 -13.51 -2.87 -2.48
N HIS A 83 -12.34 -3.12 -1.89
CA HIS A 83 -11.18 -2.24 -1.97
C HIS A 83 -10.07 -2.93 -2.77
N VAL A 84 -9.56 -2.25 -3.80
CA VAL A 84 -8.42 -2.73 -4.58
C VAL A 84 -7.16 -2.06 -4.06
N VAL A 85 -6.21 -2.89 -3.64
CA VAL A 85 -4.97 -2.47 -3.00
C VAL A 85 -3.93 -2.22 -4.08
N THR A 86 -3.40 -1.00 -4.10
CA THR A 86 -2.14 -0.67 -4.77
C THR A 86 -1.04 -0.70 -3.72
N LEU A 87 -0.05 -1.58 -3.90
CA LEU A 87 1.09 -1.63 -3.00
C LEU A 87 2.03 -0.47 -3.31
N ARG A 88 2.31 0.35 -2.29
CA ARG A 88 3.20 1.50 -2.36
C ARG A 88 4.51 1.17 -1.67
N ILE A 89 5.59 1.19 -2.45
CA ILE A 89 6.96 1.03 -1.98
C ILE A 89 7.53 2.42 -1.75
N LEU A 90 8.07 2.65 -0.56
CA LEU A 90 8.70 3.90 -0.15
C LEU A 90 10.18 3.90 -0.54
N LYS A 91 10.68 5.09 -0.87
CA LYS A 91 12.11 5.36 -1.12
C LYS A 91 12.96 4.87 0.04
N ASP A 92 14.04 4.18 -0.28
CA ASP A 92 14.97 3.67 0.73
C ASP A 92 15.65 4.83 1.48
N GLU A 93 15.59 4.79 2.81
CA GLU A 93 16.34 5.69 3.68
C GLU A 93 17.74 5.15 4.02
N ARG A 94 18.10 3.93 3.59
CA ARG A 94 19.43 3.32 3.82
C ARG A 94 20.53 3.89 2.94
N HIS A 95 20.24 4.88 2.10
CA HIS A 95 21.22 5.63 1.30
C HIS A 95 21.15 7.13 1.53
N GLY A 96 20.92 7.53 2.78
CA GLY A 96 21.14 8.88 3.28
C GLY A 96 22.42 8.98 4.11
N GLU A 97 23.55 8.47 3.61
CA GLU A 97 24.94 8.79 4.02
C GLU A 97 25.95 8.22 3.01
#